data_AF-A0A1W9YQ03-F1
#
_entry.id   AF-A0A1W9YQ03-F1
#
_cell.length_a   1.000
_cell.length_b   1.000
_cell.length_c   1.000
_cell.angle_alpha   90.00
_cell.angle_beta   90.00
_cell.angle_gamma   90.00
#
_symmetry.space_group_name_H-M   'P 1'
#
loop_
_entity.id
_entity.type
_entity.pdbx_description
1 polymer ?
#
loop_
_entity_poly.entity_id
_entity_poly.type
_entity_poly.pdbx_seq_one_letter_code
_entity_poly.pdbx_strand_id
1 'polypeptide(L)'
;NYAIQQGGLGLVSGNYDLAYQGNNLTITKALLNVIADAKTKVYGDADPSLTYQVSGLKNGDTAGSILTGGLNRAAGENVGVY
;
A
#
# COMPACT_ATOMS: atom_id res chain seq x y z
N ASN A 1 -15.56 6.49 -4.61
CA ASN A 1 -16.81 6.25 -3.89
C ASN A 1 -17.79 5.66 -4.90
N TYR A 2 -18.38 4.52 -4.60
CA TYR A 2 -19.16 3.71 -5.54
C TYR A 2 -20.61 3.68 -5.09
N ALA A 3 -21.53 4.18 -5.92
CA ALA A 3 -22.94 4.19 -5.56
C ALA A 3 -23.49 2.75 -5.42
N ILE A 4 -24.17 2.50 -4.31
CA ILE A 4 -25.02 1.32 -4.09
C ILE A 4 -26.36 1.67 -4.74
N GLN A 5 -26.80 0.82 -5.66
CA GLN A 5 -28.05 0.99 -6.40
C GLN A 5 -29.09 0.00 -5.88
N GLN A 6 -30.38 0.30 -6.05
CA GLN A 6 -31.49 -0.58 -5.65
C GLN A 6 -31.36 -1.97 -6.28
N GLY A 7 -30.84 -2.03 -7.50
CA GLY A 7 -30.68 -3.28 -8.25
C GLY A 7 -32.03 -3.96 -8.46
N GLY A 8 -32.08 -5.26 -8.20
CA GLY A 8 -33.31 -6.08 -8.30
C GLY A 8 -34.21 -6.02 -7.06
N LEU A 9 -33.94 -5.14 -6.09
CA LEU A 9 -34.79 -5.02 -4.91
C LEU A 9 -36.17 -4.51 -5.34
N GLY A 10 -37.18 -5.35 -5.18
CA GLY A 10 -38.57 -5.04 -5.51
C GLY A 10 -39.50 -5.47 -4.39
N LEU A 11 -40.67 -4.85 -4.36
CA LEU A 11 -41.75 -5.21 -3.44
C LEU A 11 -42.72 -6.16 -4.13
N VAL A 12 -43.09 -7.25 -3.45
CA VAL A 12 -44.00 -8.27 -3.97
C VAL A 12 -45.44 -8.08 -3.45
N SER A 13 -45.61 -7.38 -2.33
CA SER A 13 -46.91 -7.09 -1.73
C SER A 13 -47.46 -5.75 -2.21
N GLY A 14 -48.75 -5.68 -2.51
CA GLY A 14 -49.45 -4.43 -2.83
C GLY A 14 -49.86 -3.60 -1.60
N ASN A 15 -49.60 -4.08 -0.38
CA ASN A 15 -50.01 -3.40 0.86
C ASN A 15 -49.00 -2.35 1.36
N TYR A 16 -47.86 -2.18 0.67
CA TYR A 16 -46.79 -1.27 1.07
C TYR A 16 -46.26 -0.48 -0.13
N ASP A 17 -45.60 0.64 0.17
CA ASP A 17 -44.78 1.38 -0.79
C ASP A 17 -43.29 1.09 -0.50
N LEU A 18 -42.52 0.80 -1.55
CA LEU A 18 -41.07 0.65 -1.43
C LEU A 18 -40.38 2.01 -1.59
N ALA A 19 -39.81 2.52 -0.50
CA ALA A 19 -38.95 3.70 -0.52
C ALA A 19 -37.47 3.29 -0.43
N TYR A 20 -36.80 3.20 -1.58
CA TYR A 20 -35.35 2.95 -1.61
C TYR A 20 -34.57 4.26 -1.45
N GLN A 21 -33.59 4.26 -0.54
CA GLN A 21 -32.61 5.32 -0.42
C GLN A 21 -31.21 4.75 -0.71
N GLY A 22 -30.58 5.28 -1.75
CA GLY A 22 -29.21 4.91 -2.11
C GLY A 22 -28.18 5.38 -1.09
N ASN A 23 -27.02 4.73 -1.12
CA ASN A 23 -25.84 5.17 -0.38
C ASN A 23 -24.59 4.71 -1.14
N ASN A 24 -23.43 4.83 -0.53
CA ASN A 24 -22.16 4.92 -1.22
C ASN A 24 -21.13 4.01 -0.55
N LEU A 25 -20.61 3.01 -1.28
CA LEU A 25 -19.47 2.19 -0.87
C LEU A 25 -18.18 3.01 -1.00
N THR A 26 -17.50 3.17 0.14
CA THR A 26 -16.17 3.78 0.17
C THR A 26 -15.11 2.69 0.24
N ILE A 27 -14.22 2.65 -0.77
CA ILE A 27 -13.04 1.80 -0.76
C ILE A 27 -11.86 2.66 -0.30
N THR A 28 -11.29 2.31 0.85
CA THR A 28 -10.11 2.97 1.41
C THR A 28 -8.83 2.35 0.85
N LYS A 29 -7.79 3.17 0.70
CA LYS A 29 -6.46 2.69 0.29
C LYS A 29 -5.91 1.73 1.35
N ALA A 30 -5.27 0.65 0.89
CA ALA A 30 -4.49 -0.20 1.77
C ALA A 30 -3.21 0.53 2.20
N LEU A 31 -2.79 0.30 3.45
CA LEU A 31 -1.50 0.77 3.92
C LEU A 31 -0.41 -0.17 3.38
N LEU A 32 0.51 0.37 2.60
CA LEU A 32 1.73 -0.32 2.17
C LEU A 32 2.89 0.20 3.00
N ASN A 33 3.63 -0.71 3.63
CA ASN A 33 4.78 -0.39 4.46
C ASN A 33 6.07 -0.88 3.78
N VAL A 34 7.06 0.00 3.71
CA VAL A 34 8.38 -0.29 3.14
C VAL A 34 9.43 0.11 4.17
N ILE A 35 10.19 -0.87 4.65
CA ILE A 35 11.21 -0.67 5.69
C ILE A 35 12.57 -1.02 5.10
N ALA A 36 13.48 -0.05 5.07
CA ALA A 36 14.87 -0.28 4.67
C ALA A 36 15.59 -1.16 5.69
N ASP A 37 16.37 -2.11 5.21
CA ASP A 37 17.22 -2.93 6.07
C ASP A 37 18.47 -2.14 6.49
N ALA A 38 18.88 -2.29 7.74
CA ALA A 38 20.14 -1.73 8.20
C ALA A 38 21.32 -2.40 7.49
N LYS A 39 22.27 -1.58 7.04
CA LYS A 39 23.49 -2.03 6.34
C LYS A 39 24.71 -1.38 6.98
N THR A 40 25.82 -2.10 6.96
CA THR A 40 27.12 -1.62 7.41
C THR A 40 28.18 -1.97 6.37
N LYS A 41 29.28 -1.24 6.39
CA LYS A 41 30.47 -1.52 5.60
C LYS A 41 31.72 -1.14 6.39
N VAL A 42 32.87 -1.68 5.99
CA VAL A 42 34.17 -1.23 6.50
C VAL A 42 34.63 -0.01 5.70
N TYR A 43 35.39 0.88 6.32
CA TYR A 43 35.91 2.08 5.65
C TYR A 43 36.75 1.70 4.43
N GLY A 44 36.50 2.39 3.31
CA GLY A 44 37.16 2.13 2.03
C GLY A 44 36.50 1.03 1.19
N ASP A 45 35.62 0.22 1.77
CA ASP A 45 34.86 -0.76 1.00
C ASP A 45 33.75 -0.10 0.18
N ALA A 46 33.39 -0.78 -0.89
CA ALA A 46 32.21 -0.46 -1.68
C ALA A 46 30.93 -0.58 -0.83
N ASP A 47 29.90 0.18 -1.22
CA ASP A 47 28.63 0.11 -0.54
C ASP A 47 27.95 -1.25 -0.73
N PRO A 48 27.36 -1.83 0.33
CA PRO A 48 26.56 -3.02 0.20
C PRO A 48 25.28 -2.71 -0.60
N SER A 49 24.72 -3.75 -1.22
CA SER A 49 23.40 -3.64 -1.83
C SER A 49 22.35 -3.29 -0.77
N LEU A 50 21.66 -2.16 -0.99
CA LEU A 50 20.58 -1.70 -0.14
C LEU A 50 19.33 -2.55 -0.42
N THR A 51 18.69 -3.02 0.65
CA THR A 51 17.50 -3.87 0.58
C THR A 51 16.41 -3.32 1.50
N TYR A 52 15.19 -3.77 1.29
CA TYR A 52 14.04 -3.41 2.10
C TYR A 52 13.03 -4.54 2.16
N GLN A 53 12.21 -4.49 3.20
CA GLN A 53 11.06 -5.37 3.40
C GLN A 53 9.77 -4.64 3.08
N VAL A 54 8.84 -5.33 2.40
CA VAL A 54 7.52 -4.81 2.03
C VAL A 54 6.42 -5.60 2.73
N SER A 55 5.46 -4.91 3.32
CA SER A 55 4.24 -5.53 3.85
C SER A 55 3.00 -4.70 3.54
N GLY A 56 1.82 -5.31 3.65
CA GLY A 56 0.54 -4.64 3.37
C GLY A 56 0.04 -4.75 1.92
N LEU A 57 0.72 -5.51 1.07
CA LEU A 57 0.27 -5.85 -0.29
C LEU A 57 -1.11 -6.53 -0.25
N LYS A 58 -1.94 -6.24 -1.25
CA LYS A 58 -3.30 -6.78 -1.40
C LYS A 58 -3.50 -7.32 -2.81
N ASN A 59 -4.59 -8.03 -3.04
CA ASN A 59 -5.01 -8.46 -4.38
C ASN A 59 -3.99 -9.31 -5.16
N GLY A 60 -3.07 -9.99 -4.46
CA GLY A 60 -1.99 -10.75 -5.11
C GLY A 60 -0.83 -9.91 -5.63
N ASP A 61 -0.79 -8.61 -5.30
CA ASP A 61 0.31 -7.72 -5.67
C ASP A 61 1.63 -8.21 -5.07
N THR A 62 2.71 -7.95 -5.81
CA THR A 62 4.09 -8.21 -5.37
C THR A 62 4.87 -6.91 -5.33
N ALA A 63 5.94 -6.85 -4.53
CA ALA A 63 6.80 -5.66 -4.48
C ALA A 63 7.33 -5.28 -5.88
N GLY A 64 7.74 -6.26 -6.69
CA GLY A 64 8.27 -6.02 -8.03
C GLY A 64 7.24 -5.58 -9.07
N SER A 65 5.94 -5.80 -8.82
CA SER A 65 4.87 -5.37 -9.75
C SER A 65 4.36 -3.95 -9.47
N ILE A 66 4.55 -3.43 -8.26
CA ILE A 66 3.98 -2.13 -7.86
C ILE A 66 5.01 -1.10 -7.42
N LEU A 67 6.25 -1.50 -7.10
CA LEU A 67 7.34 -0.59 -6.74
C LEU A 67 8.33 -0.49 -7.89
N THR A 68 8.86 0.71 -8.10
CA THR A 68 9.91 0.98 -9.08
C THR A 68 11.00 1.82 -8.44
N GLY A 69 12.20 1.83 -9.04
CA GLY A 69 13.37 2.50 -8.49
C GLY A 69 14.08 1.66 -7.42
N GLY A 70 14.88 2.32 -6.59
CA GLY A 70 15.67 1.66 -5.56
C GLY A 70 16.04 2.62 -4.44
N LEU A 71 16.61 2.08 -3.37
CA LEU A 71 17.11 2.87 -2.26
C LEU A 71 18.40 3.58 -2.64
N ASN A 72 18.60 4.75 -2.07
CA ASN A 72 19.86 5.48 -2.08
C ASN A 72 20.28 5.81 -0.64
N ARG A 73 21.57 6.07 -0.45
CA ARG A 73 22.12 6.60 0.79
C ARG A 73 22.68 8.00 0.57
N ALA A 74 22.82 8.76 1.65
CA ALA A 74 23.60 9.99 1.61
C ALA A 74 25.10 9.68 1.36
N ALA A 75 25.78 10.57 0.62
CA ALA A 75 27.21 10.47 0.38
C ALA A 75 28.02 10.86 1.62
N GLY A 76 29.20 10.25 1.79
CA GLY A 76 30.08 10.46 2.94
C GLY A 76 30.64 9.14 3.48
N GLU A 77 31.84 9.20 4.06
CA GLU A 77 32.62 8.02 4.50
C GLU A 77 33.28 8.23 5.87
N ASN A 78 32.85 9.25 6.63
CA ASN A 78 33.60 9.66 7.82
C ASN A 78 33.50 8.61 8.92
N VAL A 79 34.63 7.97 9.26
CA VAL A 79 34.75 7.17 10.48
C VAL A 79 34.79 8.17 11.63
N GLY A 80 33.80 8.12 12.53
CA GLY A 80 33.76 9.01 13.69
C GLY A 80 35.07 8.97 14.47
N VAL A 81 35.55 10.16 14.86
CA VAL A 81 36.74 10.31 15.70
C VAL A 81 36.39 9.85 17.12
N TYR A 82 37.23 8.99 17.70
CA TYR A 82 37.11 8.45 19.06
C TYR A 82 37.24 9.55 20.12
#